data_AF-A0A968QTU6-F1
#
_entry.id   AF-A0A968QTU6-F1
#
_cell.length_a   1.000
_cell.length_b   1.000
_cell.length_c   1.000
_cell.angle_alpha   90.00
_cell.angle_beta   90.00
_cell.angle_gamma   90.00
#
_symmetry.space_group_name_H-M   'P 1'
#
loop_
_entity.id
_entity.type
_entity.pdbx_description
1 polymer ?
#
loop_
_entity_poly.entity_id
_entity_poly.type
_entity_poly.pdbx_seq_one_letter_code
_entity_poly.pdbx_strand_id
1 'polypeptide(L)'
;MCNCDGFPKEFECPIINDLCKYKNALYKPSQVTTDWEGYKSYLSSVKPAFHPKMLFIGHDMSEIENITLMALGGVVRYMNGEAHYLLCGPQNIHLAFDIIHKFQSEWIGINLYTGLTTYVFNWLMQYKIEKARSVTKKLISDFETADKILKGLVRETKGPVYEGNKLVYAPVMIGGHYNNYDFRESWNRGGDYVVRGKGINLLRDILLGLYTPGIYHDPMPYANIPRMDRETFYKDTFEFSDATKKYALSRIKSVLTALGCRYACTYCYIGSLIDNLREAYKDSSIKPPSIIQDRPVETVIQEGIDIVALDKVYGIKTTAVFDQADVSLNNIKWWEQLKDQWIKNVGIPFYVQARPAMLAGKKGKERIDMLAKDGLIAGISMAIESGDPKVRKLLLNRHESNSVISDAINNVKSINIPLRTQSIVGLPVLRPLQMVNPVKSRFSLIGHDGKEYYYDDPIQESLKCLELVCSSDFGKEDYYWNALYSPFPGTPLGDYTIAAGFADDNTDDRAYQFASDSGLKCFTGITLKRQIAFSQTSNFFAHFNNRKGFDDSVSLWE
;
A
#
# COMPACT_ATOMS: atom_id res chain seq x y z
N MET A 1 4.96 24.77 1.13
CA MET A 1 4.07 25.85 1.60
C MET A 1 2.77 25.21 2.01
N CYS A 2 2.30 25.44 3.24
CA CYS A 2 1.07 24.86 3.75
C CYS A 2 -0.13 25.76 3.39
N ASN A 3 -1.35 25.20 3.42
CA ASN A 3 -2.56 26.02 3.33
C ASN A 3 -2.69 26.86 4.61
N CYS A 4 -2.49 28.19 4.52
CA CYS A 4 -2.62 29.07 5.69
C CYS A 4 -4.04 29.09 6.27
N ASP A 5 -5.05 28.86 5.44
CA ASP A 5 -6.46 28.80 5.84
C ASP A 5 -6.87 27.39 6.30
N GLY A 6 -5.99 26.39 6.16
CA GLY A 6 -6.26 25.00 6.53
C GLY A 6 -7.14 24.22 5.56
N PHE A 7 -8.04 24.85 4.79
CA PHE A 7 -8.92 24.19 3.83
C PHE A 7 -9.43 25.17 2.74
N PRO A 8 -9.91 24.68 1.56
CA PRO A 8 -10.49 25.55 0.55
C PRO A 8 -11.87 26.08 0.95
N LYS A 9 -12.10 27.37 0.67
CA LYS A 9 -13.42 28.02 0.83
C LYS A 9 -14.25 27.99 -0.46
N GLU A 10 -13.61 27.79 -1.60
CA GLU A 10 -14.29 27.69 -2.90
C GLU A 10 -14.36 26.24 -3.37
N PHE A 11 -15.45 25.89 -4.05
CA PHE A 11 -15.68 24.55 -4.59
C PHE A 11 -15.30 24.50 -6.07
N GLU A 12 -14.00 24.57 -6.34
CA GLU A 12 -13.46 24.61 -7.71
C GLU A 12 -12.49 23.47 -7.96
N CYS A 13 -12.45 23.00 -9.21
CA CYS A 13 -11.46 22.02 -9.64
C CYS A 13 -10.03 22.59 -9.54
N PRO A 14 -9.04 21.75 -9.21
CA PRO A 14 -7.64 22.12 -9.39
C PRO A 14 -7.31 22.25 -10.88
N ILE A 15 -6.07 22.62 -11.19
CA ILE A 15 -5.57 22.59 -12.56
C ILE A 15 -5.62 21.14 -13.05
N ILE A 16 -6.39 20.89 -14.12
CA ILE A 16 -6.47 19.58 -14.76
C ILE A 16 -5.63 19.60 -16.03
N ASN A 17 -4.53 18.84 -16.02
CA ASN A 17 -3.74 18.61 -17.22
C ASN A 17 -4.23 17.31 -17.88
N ASP A 18 -4.88 17.44 -19.04
CA ASP A 18 -5.38 16.31 -19.80
C ASP A 18 -4.25 15.68 -20.61
N LEU A 19 -3.84 14.47 -20.24
CA LEU A 19 -2.89 13.67 -21.01
C LEU A 19 -3.66 12.64 -21.82
N CYS A 20 -3.07 12.16 -22.92
CA CYS A 20 -3.68 11.14 -23.78
C CYS A 20 -4.09 9.84 -23.04
N LYS A 21 -3.61 9.61 -21.81
CA LYS A 21 -3.87 8.40 -21.03
C LYS A 21 -4.76 8.63 -19.79
N TYR A 22 -4.67 9.78 -19.14
CA TYR A 22 -5.39 10.13 -17.90
C TYR A 22 -5.26 11.63 -17.62
N LYS A 23 -6.02 12.14 -16.65
CA LYS A 23 -6.02 13.55 -16.25
C LYS A 23 -5.26 13.75 -14.95
N ASN A 24 -4.22 14.58 -14.96
CA ASN A 24 -3.51 14.97 -13.73
C ASN A 24 -4.31 16.06 -12.99
N ALA A 25 -4.63 15.82 -11.71
CA ALA A 25 -5.23 16.81 -10.83
C ALA A 25 -4.14 17.50 -9.99
N LEU A 26 -3.75 18.71 -10.39
CA LEU A 26 -2.64 19.46 -9.79
C LEU A 26 -3.16 20.47 -8.77
N TYR A 27 -3.29 20.02 -7.51
CA TYR A 27 -3.75 20.85 -6.41
C TYR A 27 -2.71 21.90 -5.99
N LYS A 28 -3.14 23.17 -5.89
CA LYS A 28 -2.38 24.21 -5.19
C LYS A 28 -2.47 24.00 -3.67
N PRO A 29 -1.53 24.50 -2.85
CA PRO A 29 -1.62 24.38 -1.40
C PRO A 29 -2.94 24.90 -0.83
N SER A 30 -3.47 26.01 -1.34
CA SER A 30 -4.76 26.58 -0.90
C SER A 30 -5.98 25.70 -1.18
N GLN A 31 -5.86 24.70 -2.06
CA GLN A 31 -6.95 23.80 -2.45
C GLN A 31 -6.95 22.49 -1.63
N VAL A 32 -5.97 22.32 -0.74
CA VAL A 32 -5.76 21.11 0.05
C VAL A 32 -6.37 21.30 1.43
N THR A 33 -7.12 20.30 1.90
CA THR A 33 -7.64 20.27 3.27
C THR A 33 -6.59 19.69 4.21
N THR A 34 -5.97 20.50 5.05
CA THR A 34 -5.08 20.07 6.15
C THR A 34 -5.74 20.20 7.52
N ASP A 35 -6.75 21.04 7.66
CA ASP A 35 -7.63 21.12 8.83
C ASP A 35 -9.02 20.56 8.47
N TRP A 36 -9.23 19.28 8.78
CA TRP A 36 -10.46 18.57 8.46
C TRP A 36 -11.62 18.87 9.42
N GLU A 37 -11.33 19.23 10.68
CA GLU A 37 -12.36 19.63 11.67
C GLU A 37 -12.93 21.01 11.30
N GLY A 38 -12.05 21.95 10.96
CA GLY A 38 -12.46 23.25 10.42
C GLY A 38 -13.24 23.12 9.12
N TYR A 39 -12.79 22.25 8.21
CA TYR A 39 -13.49 21.99 6.96
C TYR A 39 -14.89 21.40 7.17
N LYS A 40 -15.06 20.47 8.12
CA LYS A 40 -16.36 19.92 8.49
C LYS A 40 -17.32 21.02 8.97
N SER A 41 -16.84 21.86 9.89
CA SER A 41 -17.60 22.99 10.44
C SER A 41 -18.01 23.98 9.34
N TYR A 42 -17.08 24.29 8.44
CA TYR A 42 -17.33 25.14 7.28
C TYR A 42 -18.39 24.53 6.37
N LEU A 43 -18.23 23.26 5.98
CA LEU A 43 -19.13 22.58 5.06
C LEU A 43 -20.56 22.49 5.64
N SER A 44 -20.70 22.24 6.93
CA SER A 44 -22.01 22.28 7.62
C SER A 44 -22.68 23.65 7.53
N SER A 45 -21.92 24.74 7.47
CA SER A 45 -22.48 26.09 7.34
C SER A 45 -22.89 26.44 5.91
N VAL A 46 -22.09 26.06 4.91
CA VAL A 46 -22.32 26.46 3.51
C VAL A 46 -23.10 25.44 2.68
N LYS A 47 -23.11 24.16 3.09
CA LYS A 47 -23.84 23.07 2.45
C LYS A 47 -24.50 22.17 3.52
N PRO A 48 -25.43 22.69 4.34
CA PRO A 48 -26.03 21.96 5.46
C PRO A 48 -26.82 20.70 5.07
N ALA A 49 -27.21 20.54 3.81
CA ALA A 49 -27.92 19.36 3.31
C ALA A 49 -26.99 18.28 2.74
N PHE A 50 -25.67 18.52 2.71
CA PHE A 50 -24.71 17.64 2.08
C PHE A 50 -24.22 16.56 3.06
N HIS A 51 -24.72 15.33 2.88
CA HIS A 51 -24.45 14.18 3.74
C HIS A 51 -24.24 12.91 2.90
N PRO A 52 -23.10 12.78 2.18
CA PRO A 52 -22.89 11.69 1.24
C PRO A 52 -22.87 10.34 1.97
N LYS A 53 -23.55 9.34 1.41
CA LYS A 53 -23.49 7.95 1.91
C LYS A 53 -22.61 7.09 1.03
N MET A 54 -21.52 6.57 1.59
CA MET A 54 -20.49 5.85 0.86
C MET A 54 -20.37 4.41 1.35
N LEU A 55 -20.44 3.43 0.45
CA LEU A 55 -20.00 2.06 0.74
C LEU A 55 -18.59 1.84 0.20
N PHE A 56 -17.66 1.53 1.08
CA PHE A 56 -16.32 1.09 0.74
C PHE A 56 -16.23 -0.43 0.65
N ILE A 57 -15.74 -0.94 -0.48
CA ILE A 57 -15.54 -2.36 -0.75
C ILE A 57 -14.03 -2.64 -0.85
N GLY A 58 -13.59 -3.70 -0.16
CA GLY A 58 -12.25 -4.24 -0.26
C GLY A 58 -12.24 -5.76 -0.11
N HIS A 59 -11.06 -6.36 -0.08
CA HIS A 59 -10.90 -7.80 0.12
C HIS A 59 -10.77 -8.15 1.61
N ASP A 60 -11.17 -9.37 1.98
CA ASP A 60 -11.07 -9.92 3.34
C ASP A 60 -9.78 -10.74 3.60
N MET A 61 -8.96 -10.95 2.56
CA MET A 61 -7.77 -11.81 2.63
C MET A 61 -6.58 -11.26 3.41
N SER A 62 -6.54 -9.97 3.74
CA SER A 62 -5.40 -9.38 4.48
C SER A 62 -5.47 -9.73 5.96
N GLU A 63 -4.33 -10.03 6.59
CA GLU A 63 -4.22 -10.04 8.06
C GLU A 63 -3.98 -8.62 8.65
N ILE A 64 -3.60 -7.68 7.78
CA ILE A 64 -3.31 -6.30 8.11
C ILE A 64 -4.54 -5.43 7.81
N GLU A 65 -4.84 -4.49 8.71
CA GLU A 65 -5.96 -3.58 8.57
C GLU A 65 -5.85 -2.69 7.32
N ASN A 66 -6.99 -2.44 6.68
CA ASN A 66 -7.05 -1.62 5.48
C ASN A 66 -7.10 -0.12 5.84
N ILE A 67 -5.92 0.46 6.12
CA ILE A 67 -5.78 1.89 6.46
C ILE A 67 -6.24 2.81 5.33
N THR A 68 -6.20 2.35 4.07
CA THR A 68 -6.66 3.13 2.92
C THR A 68 -8.15 3.38 3.04
N LEU A 69 -8.94 2.33 3.28
CA LEU A 69 -10.39 2.49 3.45
C LEU A 69 -10.72 3.32 4.68
N MET A 70 -10.06 3.09 5.83
CA MET A 70 -10.30 3.91 7.02
C MET A 70 -9.92 5.38 6.82
N ALA A 71 -8.87 5.69 6.05
CA ALA A 71 -8.49 7.06 5.71
C ALA A 71 -9.53 7.73 4.79
N LEU A 72 -10.03 7.02 3.77
CA LEU A 72 -11.09 7.51 2.89
C LEU A 72 -12.42 7.68 3.63
N GLY A 73 -12.74 6.80 4.57
CA GLY A 73 -13.86 6.98 5.49
C GLY A 73 -13.71 8.20 6.39
N GLY A 74 -12.49 8.51 6.82
CA GLY A 74 -12.17 9.77 7.48
C GLY A 74 -12.58 10.98 6.64
N VAL A 75 -12.31 10.97 5.32
CA VAL A 75 -12.76 12.04 4.40
C VAL A 75 -14.28 12.16 4.41
N VAL A 76 -15.00 11.04 4.26
CA VAL A 76 -16.47 11.02 4.26
C VAL A 76 -17.04 11.57 5.57
N ARG A 77 -16.50 11.14 6.72
CA ARG A 77 -16.89 11.61 8.05
C ARG A 77 -16.68 13.13 8.21
N TYR A 78 -15.57 13.66 7.72
CA TYR A 78 -15.29 15.10 7.74
C TYR A 78 -16.06 15.90 6.69
N MET A 79 -16.73 15.22 5.77
CA MET A 79 -17.70 15.79 4.84
C MET A 79 -19.14 15.70 5.33
N ASN A 80 -19.33 15.44 6.64
CA ASN A 80 -20.63 15.20 7.27
C ASN A 80 -21.40 13.99 6.68
N GLY A 81 -20.69 13.08 6.01
CA GLY A 81 -21.25 11.88 5.41
C GLY A 81 -21.22 10.67 6.33
N GLU A 82 -21.76 9.58 5.81
CA GLU A 82 -21.79 8.25 6.44
C GLU A 82 -20.99 7.28 5.57
N ALA A 83 -20.01 6.60 6.17
CA ALA A 83 -19.21 5.57 5.51
C ALA A 83 -19.61 4.19 6.03
N HIS A 84 -19.66 3.21 5.14
CA HIS A 84 -19.84 1.80 5.48
C HIS A 84 -18.77 0.95 4.82
N TYR A 85 -18.51 -0.24 5.37
CA TYR A 85 -17.42 -1.09 4.91
C TYR A 85 -17.88 -2.51 4.64
N LEU A 86 -17.46 -3.04 3.50
CA LEU A 86 -17.66 -4.43 3.11
C LEU A 86 -16.34 -5.02 2.65
N LEU A 87 -15.81 -5.97 3.43
CA LEU A 87 -14.63 -6.73 3.04
C LEU A 87 -15.07 -8.12 2.62
N CYS A 88 -14.80 -8.47 1.37
CA CYS A 88 -15.36 -9.67 0.74
C CYS A 88 -14.36 -10.34 -0.20
N GLY A 89 -14.41 -11.67 -0.23
CA GLY A 89 -13.72 -12.53 -1.18
C GLY A 89 -14.66 -13.01 -2.31
N PRO A 90 -14.16 -13.91 -3.18
CA PRO A 90 -14.94 -14.45 -4.30
C PRO A 90 -16.25 -15.12 -3.90
N GLN A 91 -16.33 -15.70 -2.69
CA GLN A 91 -17.49 -16.47 -2.25
C GLN A 91 -18.64 -15.59 -1.75
N ASN A 92 -18.37 -14.35 -1.32
CA ASN A 92 -19.36 -13.49 -0.65
C ASN A 92 -19.53 -12.10 -1.29
N ILE A 93 -18.79 -11.76 -2.37
CA ILE A 93 -18.95 -10.49 -3.11
C ILE A 93 -20.39 -10.23 -3.58
N HIS A 94 -21.16 -11.28 -3.88
CA HIS A 94 -22.55 -11.17 -4.30
C HIS A 94 -23.44 -10.50 -3.23
N LEU A 95 -23.06 -10.54 -1.94
CA LEU A 95 -23.79 -9.87 -0.86
C LEU A 95 -23.70 -8.33 -0.95
N ALA A 96 -22.79 -7.78 -1.77
CA ALA A 96 -22.67 -6.34 -1.96
C ALA A 96 -23.98 -5.71 -2.48
N PHE A 97 -24.79 -6.43 -3.27
CA PHE A 97 -26.10 -5.95 -3.72
C PHE A 97 -27.03 -5.62 -2.55
N ASP A 98 -27.12 -6.53 -1.58
CA ASP A 98 -27.97 -6.38 -0.41
C ASP A 98 -27.43 -5.30 0.54
N ILE A 99 -26.10 -5.21 0.67
CA ILE A 99 -25.46 -4.20 1.52
C ILE A 99 -25.64 -2.78 0.97
N ILE A 100 -25.52 -2.58 -0.35
CA ILE A 100 -25.82 -1.30 -1.00
C ILE A 100 -27.27 -0.88 -0.70
N HIS A 101 -28.21 -1.82 -0.76
CA HIS A 101 -29.60 -1.56 -0.43
C HIS A 101 -29.80 -1.28 1.07
N LYS A 102 -29.22 -2.10 1.95
CA LYS A 102 -29.32 -1.95 3.42
C LYS A 102 -28.91 -0.56 3.87
N PHE A 103 -27.79 -0.06 3.36
CA PHE A 103 -27.25 1.23 3.76
C PHE A 103 -27.72 2.41 2.90
N GLN A 104 -28.53 2.14 1.86
CA GLN A 104 -28.94 3.15 0.86
C GLN A 104 -27.73 3.95 0.35
N SER A 105 -26.65 3.23 0.03
CA SER A 105 -25.38 3.85 -0.34
C SER A 105 -25.49 4.59 -1.66
N GLU A 106 -25.18 5.88 -1.65
CA GLU A 106 -25.24 6.78 -2.80
C GLU A 106 -24.00 6.67 -3.69
N TRP A 107 -22.89 6.23 -3.09
CA TRP A 107 -21.60 6.05 -3.74
C TRP A 107 -20.98 4.72 -3.37
N ILE A 108 -20.24 4.12 -4.30
CA ILE A 108 -19.49 2.88 -4.10
C ILE A 108 -18.01 3.15 -4.34
N GLY A 109 -17.16 2.81 -3.38
CA GLY A 109 -15.73 3.04 -3.41
C GLY A 109 -15.00 1.72 -3.31
N ILE A 110 -14.32 1.31 -4.37
CA ILE A 110 -13.63 0.02 -4.44
C ILE A 110 -12.14 0.25 -4.30
N ASN A 111 -11.53 -0.34 -3.27
CA ASN A 111 -10.08 -0.36 -3.10
C ASN A 111 -9.51 -1.66 -3.66
N LEU A 112 -8.86 -1.60 -4.82
CA LEU A 112 -8.28 -2.75 -5.49
C LEU A 112 -6.79 -2.90 -5.16
N TYR A 113 -6.44 -4.12 -4.74
CA TYR A 113 -5.08 -4.61 -4.68
C TYR A 113 -4.85 -5.60 -5.82
N THR A 114 -3.66 -5.62 -6.41
CA THR A 114 -3.28 -6.56 -7.49
C THR A 114 -3.46 -8.00 -7.04
N GLY A 115 -4.04 -8.87 -7.87
CA GLY A 115 -4.23 -10.31 -7.59
C GLY A 115 -5.57 -10.68 -6.97
N LEU A 116 -6.41 -9.69 -6.68
CA LEU A 116 -7.72 -9.89 -6.05
C LEU A 116 -8.82 -9.10 -6.79
N THR A 117 -8.66 -8.87 -8.09
CA THR A 117 -9.46 -7.90 -8.87
C THR A 117 -10.54 -8.55 -9.73
N THR A 118 -10.29 -9.72 -10.31
CA THR A 118 -11.18 -10.32 -11.32
C THR A 118 -12.59 -10.60 -10.82
N TYR A 119 -12.74 -11.12 -9.59
CA TYR A 119 -14.08 -11.37 -9.03
C TYR A 119 -14.86 -10.06 -8.77
N VAL A 120 -14.16 -8.97 -8.42
CA VAL A 120 -14.75 -7.64 -8.21
C VAL A 120 -15.21 -7.05 -9.54
N PHE A 121 -14.40 -7.15 -10.61
CA PHE A 121 -14.79 -6.69 -11.93
C PHE A 121 -15.97 -7.49 -12.50
N ASN A 122 -15.99 -8.81 -12.30
CA ASN A 122 -17.13 -9.63 -12.73
C ASN A 122 -18.43 -9.20 -12.02
N TRP A 123 -18.38 -8.95 -10.71
CA TRP A 123 -19.52 -8.41 -9.97
C TRP A 123 -19.92 -7.01 -10.47
N LEU A 124 -18.95 -6.10 -10.66
CA LEU A 124 -19.21 -4.73 -11.10
C LEU A 124 -19.89 -4.67 -12.48
N MET A 125 -19.46 -5.52 -13.41
CA MET A 125 -20.10 -5.60 -14.72
C MET A 125 -21.58 -6.02 -14.61
N GLN A 126 -21.89 -6.98 -13.74
CA GLN A 126 -23.28 -7.39 -13.49
C GLN A 126 -24.08 -6.27 -12.83
N TYR A 127 -23.50 -5.60 -11.84
CA TYR A 127 -24.11 -4.42 -11.19
C TYR A 127 -24.50 -3.35 -12.21
N LYS A 128 -23.61 -3.03 -13.15
CA LYS A 128 -23.87 -2.05 -14.22
C LYS A 128 -25.02 -2.49 -15.13
N ILE A 129 -25.03 -3.75 -15.58
CA ILE A 129 -26.09 -4.27 -16.44
C ILE A 129 -27.45 -4.19 -15.73
N GLU A 130 -27.54 -4.63 -14.48
CA GLU A 130 -28.77 -4.62 -13.70
C GLU A 130 -29.30 -3.21 -13.45
N LYS A 131 -28.42 -2.26 -13.10
CA LYS A 131 -28.83 -0.87 -12.90
C LYS A 131 -29.24 -0.19 -14.19
N ALA A 132 -28.56 -0.43 -15.31
CA ALA A 132 -28.97 0.11 -16.60
C ALA A 132 -30.35 -0.40 -17.04
N ARG A 133 -30.65 -1.70 -16.82
CA ARG A 133 -32.00 -2.27 -17.05
C ARG A 133 -33.05 -1.59 -16.18
N SER A 134 -32.76 -1.45 -14.89
CA SER A 134 -33.68 -0.86 -13.91
C SER A 134 -34.03 0.59 -14.26
N VAL A 135 -33.02 1.41 -14.57
CA VAL A 135 -33.18 2.84 -14.90
C VAL A 135 -33.87 3.04 -16.24
N THR A 136 -33.44 2.31 -17.28
CA THR A 136 -33.97 2.56 -18.65
C THR A 136 -35.27 1.83 -18.94
N LYS A 137 -35.62 0.83 -18.14
CA LYS A 137 -36.72 -0.14 -18.40
C LYS A 137 -36.58 -0.84 -19.76
N LYS A 138 -35.36 -0.91 -20.31
CA LYS A 138 -35.01 -1.59 -21.57
C LYS A 138 -34.29 -2.90 -21.30
N LEU A 139 -34.43 -3.84 -22.25
CA LEU A 139 -33.65 -5.08 -22.25
C LEU A 139 -32.21 -4.78 -22.70
N ILE A 140 -31.31 -4.57 -21.74
CA ILE A 140 -29.87 -4.36 -21.98
C ILE A 140 -29.13 -5.62 -21.57
N SER A 141 -28.44 -6.31 -22.47
CA SER A 141 -27.70 -7.54 -22.16
C SER A 141 -26.19 -7.39 -22.20
N ASP A 142 -25.69 -6.35 -22.86
CA ASP A 142 -24.27 -6.08 -23.01
C ASP A 142 -23.78 -5.03 -22.00
N PHE A 143 -22.58 -5.25 -21.49
CA PHE A 143 -21.97 -4.39 -20.47
C PHE A 143 -21.60 -3.01 -21.03
N GLU A 144 -21.08 -2.93 -22.26
CA GLU A 144 -20.59 -1.66 -22.83
C GLU A 144 -21.72 -0.63 -22.98
N THR A 145 -22.89 -1.05 -23.45
CA THR A 145 -24.08 -0.20 -23.53
C THR A 145 -24.53 0.22 -22.14
N ALA A 146 -24.56 -0.72 -21.17
CA ALA A 146 -24.94 -0.42 -19.79
C ALA A 146 -24.01 0.64 -19.16
N ASP A 147 -22.70 0.44 -19.26
CA ASP A 147 -21.70 1.35 -18.70
C ASP A 147 -21.76 2.74 -19.35
N LYS A 148 -21.91 2.81 -20.69
CA LYS A 148 -22.03 4.07 -21.42
C LYS A 148 -23.26 4.87 -20.98
N ILE A 149 -24.41 4.22 -20.83
CA ILE A 149 -25.65 4.86 -20.37
C ILE A 149 -25.47 5.41 -18.96
N LEU A 150 -24.98 4.59 -18.04
CA LEU A 150 -24.83 4.97 -16.63
C LEU A 150 -23.80 6.10 -16.45
N LYS A 151 -22.64 6.04 -17.13
CA LYS A 151 -21.67 7.14 -17.14
C LYS A 151 -22.25 8.43 -17.73
N GLY A 152 -23.15 8.33 -18.72
CA GLY A 152 -23.89 9.45 -19.26
C GLY A 152 -24.76 10.13 -18.19
N LEU A 153 -25.56 9.34 -17.48
CA LEU A 153 -26.42 9.83 -16.40
C LEU A 153 -25.61 10.47 -15.26
N VAL A 154 -24.52 9.83 -14.81
CA VAL A 154 -23.63 10.39 -13.78
C VAL A 154 -23.02 11.73 -14.23
N ARG A 155 -22.71 11.88 -15.52
CA ARG A 155 -22.21 13.16 -16.06
C ARG A 155 -23.26 14.26 -16.01
N GLU A 156 -24.52 13.94 -16.29
CA GLU A 156 -25.63 14.88 -16.25
C GLU A 156 -25.97 15.32 -14.82
N THR A 157 -26.00 14.37 -13.88
CA THR A 157 -26.32 14.64 -12.46
C THR A 157 -25.12 15.14 -11.66
N LYS A 158 -23.90 15.01 -12.19
CA LYS A 158 -22.63 15.26 -11.48
C LYS A 158 -22.50 14.45 -10.19
N GLY A 159 -23.02 13.22 -10.17
CA GLY A 159 -23.03 12.40 -8.96
C GLY A 159 -24.03 11.25 -9.02
N PRO A 160 -24.62 10.86 -7.88
CA PRO A 160 -25.61 9.79 -7.84
C PRO A 160 -26.85 10.16 -8.65
N VAL A 161 -27.53 9.13 -9.16
CA VAL A 161 -28.69 9.31 -10.05
C VAL A 161 -29.94 8.94 -9.28
N TYR A 162 -30.90 9.88 -9.25
CA TYR A 162 -32.18 9.72 -8.57
C TYR A 162 -33.34 9.83 -9.55
N GLU A 163 -34.39 9.06 -9.31
CA GLU A 163 -35.72 9.28 -9.86
C GLU A 163 -36.63 9.78 -8.72
N GLY A 164 -36.92 11.08 -8.71
CA GLY A 164 -37.51 11.74 -7.54
C GLY A 164 -36.56 11.63 -6.34
N ASN A 165 -37.03 11.05 -5.24
CA ASN A 165 -36.22 10.84 -4.03
C ASN A 165 -35.59 9.43 -3.96
N LYS A 166 -35.82 8.58 -4.98
CA LYS A 166 -35.31 7.21 -4.99
C LYS A 166 -33.97 7.16 -5.72
N LEU A 167 -32.94 6.70 -5.02
CA LEU A 167 -31.65 6.39 -5.64
C LEU A 167 -31.82 5.24 -6.64
N VAL A 168 -31.50 5.48 -7.91
CA VAL A 168 -31.59 4.47 -8.97
C VAL A 168 -30.22 3.97 -9.43
N TYR A 169 -29.16 4.77 -9.23
CA TYR A 169 -27.80 4.35 -9.52
C TYR A 169 -26.78 5.05 -8.60
N ALA A 170 -25.91 4.24 -7.98
CA ALA A 170 -24.79 4.70 -7.17
C ALA A 170 -23.50 4.67 -8.02
N PRO A 171 -22.82 5.80 -8.24
CA PRO A 171 -21.61 5.83 -9.05
C PRO A 171 -20.46 5.11 -8.35
N VAL A 172 -19.60 4.50 -9.17
CA VAL A 172 -18.51 3.66 -8.70
C VAL A 172 -17.18 4.38 -8.87
N MET A 173 -16.49 4.59 -7.74
CA MET A 173 -15.10 5.04 -7.70
C MET A 173 -14.19 3.85 -7.48
N ILE A 174 -13.16 3.70 -8.31
CA ILE A 174 -12.16 2.63 -8.16
C ILE A 174 -10.82 3.30 -7.86
N GLY A 175 -10.18 2.86 -6.79
CA GLY A 175 -8.85 3.29 -6.36
C GLY A 175 -8.00 2.10 -5.92
N GLY A 176 -6.91 2.39 -5.21
CA GLY A 176 -6.00 1.38 -4.68
C GLY A 176 -4.75 1.17 -5.55
N HIS A 177 -3.88 0.27 -5.08
CA HIS A 177 -2.59 0.04 -5.71
C HIS A 177 -2.71 -0.46 -7.15
N TYR A 178 -3.77 -1.24 -7.47
CA TYR A 178 -4.00 -1.79 -8.79
C TYR A 178 -4.02 -0.72 -9.90
N ASN A 179 -4.70 0.40 -9.66
CA ASN A 179 -4.85 1.46 -10.66
C ASN A 179 -3.55 2.15 -11.04
N ASN A 180 -2.52 2.02 -10.21
CA ASN A 180 -1.25 2.56 -10.59
C ASN A 180 -0.52 1.72 -11.65
N TYR A 181 -0.85 0.43 -11.69
CA TYR A 181 -0.44 -0.49 -12.74
C TYR A 181 -1.42 -0.41 -13.93
N ASP A 182 -2.69 -0.76 -13.71
CA ASP A 182 -3.70 -0.85 -14.77
C ASP A 182 -5.02 -0.12 -14.44
N PHE A 183 -4.95 1.21 -14.48
CA PHE A 183 -6.15 2.06 -14.41
C PHE A 183 -7.08 1.89 -15.61
N ARG A 184 -6.59 1.42 -16.77
CA ARG A 184 -7.41 1.29 -17.97
C ARG A 184 -8.41 0.17 -17.82
N GLU A 185 -7.98 -0.95 -17.26
CA GLU A 185 -8.88 -2.06 -16.97
C GLU A 185 -9.97 -1.63 -15.99
N SER A 186 -9.63 -0.87 -14.95
CA SER A 186 -10.64 -0.35 -14.02
C SER A 186 -11.66 0.58 -14.70
N TRP A 187 -11.24 1.36 -15.69
CA TRP A 187 -12.15 2.19 -16.49
C TRP A 187 -13.05 1.33 -17.40
N ASN A 188 -12.43 0.39 -18.10
CA ASN A 188 -13.08 -0.50 -19.07
C ASN A 188 -14.02 -1.51 -18.39
N ARG A 189 -13.82 -1.82 -17.10
CA ARG A 189 -14.62 -2.79 -16.35
C ARG A 189 -15.65 -2.16 -15.41
N GLY A 190 -15.88 -0.85 -15.54
CA GLY A 190 -17.07 -0.19 -14.99
C GLY A 190 -16.81 0.89 -13.95
N GLY A 191 -15.57 1.30 -13.70
CA GLY A 191 -15.31 2.48 -12.87
C GLY A 191 -15.91 3.74 -13.52
N ASP A 192 -16.77 4.46 -12.82
CA ASP A 192 -17.22 5.80 -13.24
C ASP A 192 -16.11 6.83 -12.99
N TYR A 193 -15.42 6.68 -11.86
CA TYR A 193 -14.25 7.47 -11.51
C TYR A 193 -13.09 6.53 -11.20
N VAL A 194 -12.01 6.61 -11.97
CA VAL A 194 -10.81 5.82 -11.70
C VAL A 194 -9.74 6.73 -11.14
N VAL A 195 -9.26 6.39 -9.94
CA VAL A 195 -8.30 7.19 -9.18
C VAL A 195 -6.95 6.49 -9.13
N ARG A 196 -5.92 7.19 -9.60
CA ARG A 196 -4.51 6.82 -9.50
C ARG A 196 -3.81 7.69 -8.46
N GLY A 197 -2.87 7.13 -7.70
CA GLY A 197 -2.18 7.84 -6.61
C GLY A 197 -3.02 7.94 -5.33
N LYS A 198 -2.89 9.06 -4.59
CA LYS A 198 -3.38 9.16 -3.19
C LYS A 198 -4.89 9.11 -3.03
N GLY A 199 -5.61 9.86 -3.85
CA GLY A 199 -7.08 9.90 -3.87
C GLY A 199 -7.78 10.72 -2.78
N ILE A 200 -7.08 11.30 -1.79
CA ILE A 200 -7.72 12.00 -0.66
C ILE A 200 -8.49 13.25 -1.12
N ASN A 201 -7.87 14.15 -1.88
CA ASN A 201 -8.55 15.35 -2.36
C ASN A 201 -9.53 15.02 -3.49
N LEU A 202 -9.19 14.05 -4.34
CA LEU A 202 -10.07 13.59 -5.42
C LEU A 202 -11.39 13.04 -4.87
N LEU A 203 -11.35 12.20 -3.84
CA LEU A 203 -12.58 11.70 -3.21
C LEU A 203 -13.47 12.86 -2.75
N ARG A 204 -12.89 13.83 -2.02
CA ARG A 204 -13.62 15.02 -1.55
C ARG A 204 -14.29 15.75 -2.71
N ASP A 205 -13.55 16.02 -3.78
CA ASP A 205 -14.07 16.86 -4.87
C ASP A 205 -15.02 16.11 -5.81
N ILE A 206 -14.84 14.79 -5.98
CA ILE A 206 -15.80 13.96 -6.71
C ILE A 206 -17.14 13.92 -5.95
N LEU A 207 -17.11 13.73 -4.63
CA LEU A 207 -18.33 13.75 -3.80
C LEU A 207 -19.05 15.11 -3.86
N LEU A 208 -18.32 16.21 -4.04
CA LEU A 208 -18.89 17.55 -4.24
C LEU A 208 -19.47 17.79 -5.65
N GLY A 209 -19.35 16.83 -6.56
CA GLY A 209 -19.83 16.93 -7.95
C GLY A 209 -18.98 17.83 -8.84
N LEU A 210 -17.71 18.04 -8.50
CA LEU A 210 -16.80 18.90 -9.28
C LEU A 210 -16.22 18.17 -10.51
N TYR A 211 -16.22 16.85 -10.48
CA TYR A 211 -15.63 16.00 -11.51
C TYR A 211 -16.70 15.27 -12.31
N THR A 212 -16.44 15.07 -13.60
CA THR A 212 -17.23 14.15 -14.44
C THR A 212 -16.57 12.77 -14.47
N PRO A 213 -17.29 11.70 -14.86
CA PRO A 213 -16.70 10.38 -15.03
C PRO A 213 -15.43 10.41 -15.88
N GLY A 214 -14.39 9.71 -15.42
CA GLY A 214 -13.07 9.70 -16.06
C GLY A 214 -11.96 9.09 -15.22
N ILE A 215 -10.74 9.14 -15.76
CA ILE A 215 -9.51 8.61 -15.14
C ILE A 215 -8.68 9.79 -14.65
N TYR A 216 -8.46 9.86 -13.33
CA TYR A 216 -7.78 10.95 -12.65
C TYR A 216 -6.59 10.45 -11.86
N HIS A 217 -5.51 11.20 -11.93
CA HIS A 217 -4.29 10.97 -11.17
C HIS A 217 -4.10 12.08 -10.15
N ASP A 218 -4.03 11.69 -8.88
CA ASP A 218 -3.55 12.53 -7.79
C ASP A 218 -2.05 12.23 -7.58
N PRO A 219 -1.14 13.04 -8.14
CA PRO A 219 0.31 12.81 -8.06
C PRO A 219 0.87 13.03 -6.64
N MET A 220 0.00 13.26 -5.65
CA MET A 220 0.29 13.14 -4.23
C MET A 220 1.27 14.18 -3.67
N PRO A 221 0.85 15.44 -3.46
CA PRO A 221 1.78 16.50 -3.12
C PRO A 221 1.83 16.88 -1.63
N TYR A 222 0.87 16.42 -0.82
CA TYR A 222 0.63 17.00 0.51
C TYR A 222 0.27 15.98 1.59
N ALA A 223 0.63 16.30 2.84
CA ALA A 223 0.30 15.57 4.04
C ALA A 223 -1.08 16.01 4.55
N ASN A 224 -2.12 15.30 4.10
CA ASN A 224 -3.50 15.68 4.35
C ASN A 224 -4.43 14.50 4.68
N ILE A 225 -3.87 13.36 5.09
CA ILE A 225 -4.69 12.19 5.45
C ILE A 225 -5.44 12.52 6.75
N PRO A 226 -6.78 12.53 6.75
CA PRO A 226 -7.57 12.84 7.95
C PRO A 226 -7.38 11.77 9.03
N ARG A 227 -7.88 12.03 10.24
CA ARG A 227 -8.09 10.98 11.24
C ARG A 227 -8.94 9.87 10.63
N MET A 228 -8.47 8.63 10.75
CA MET A 228 -9.11 7.44 10.21
C MET A 228 -10.48 7.15 10.86
N ASP A 229 -11.40 6.57 10.10
CA ASP A 229 -12.72 6.10 10.56
C ASP A 229 -12.67 4.62 10.99
N ARG A 230 -11.95 4.38 12.10
CA ARG A 230 -11.70 3.03 12.63
C ARG A 230 -12.93 2.41 13.30
N GLU A 231 -13.71 3.22 13.99
CA GLU A 231 -14.89 2.77 14.74
C GLU A 231 -15.90 2.10 13.81
N THR A 232 -16.30 2.79 12.74
CA THR A 232 -17.26 2.27 11.77
C THR A 232 -16.67 1.10 10.98
N PHE A 233 -15.38 1.15 10.62
CA PHE A 233 -14.69 0.04 9.98
C PHE A 233 -14.71 -1.22 10.84
N TYR A 234 -14.40 -1.15 12.15
CA TYR A 234 -14.48 -2.30 13.04
C TYR A 234 -15.91 -2.78 13.21
N LYS A 235 -16.87 -1.87 13.41
CA LYS A 235 -18.28 -2.25 13.57
C LYS A 235 -18.77 -3.07 12.38
N ASP A 236 -18.66 -2.53 11.17
CA ASP A 236 -19.19 -3.16 9.97
C ASP A 236 -18.46 -4.48 9.65
N THR A 237 -17.13 -4.50 9.76
CA THR A 237 -16.36 -5.72 9.52
C THR A 237 -16.58 -6.79 10.58
N PHE A 238 -16.86 -6.41 11.83
CA PHE A 238 -17.17 -7.36 12.90
C PHE A 238 -18.57 -7.96 12.76
N GLU A 239 -19.55 -7.15 12.35
CA GLU A 239 -20.94 -7.58 12.12
C GLU A 239 -21.09 -8.42 10.83
N PHE A 240 -20.23 -8.22 9.83
CA PHE A 240 -20.39 -8.84 8.51
C PHE A 240 -20.08 -10.34 8.49
N SER A 241 -18.90 -10.79 8.97
CA SER A 241 -18.49 -12.20 8.89
C SER A 241 -17.45 -12.57 9.94
N ASP A 242 -17.35 -13.85 10.28
CA ASP A 242 -16.31 -14.35 11.19
C ASP A 242 -14.89 -14.10 10.65
N ALA A 243 -14.69 -14.19 9.33
CA ALA A 243 -13.40 -13.95 8.70
C ALA A 243 -12.92 -12.50 8.90
N THR A 244 -13.84 -11.54 8.95
CA THR A 244 -13.54 -10.11 9.05
C THR A 244 -13.49 -9.60 10.49
N LYS A 245 -13.99 -10.37 11.48
CA LYS A 245 -13.83 -10.06 12.92
C LYS A 245 -12.37 -9.94 13.36
N LYS A 246 -11.44 -10.60 12.64
CA LYS A 246 -10.00 -10.57 12.93
C LYS A 246 -9.42 -9.17 13.04
N TYR A 247 -9.95 -8.18 12.30
CA TYR A 247 -9.44 -6.81 12.36
C TYR A 247 -9.69 -6.16 13.72
N ALA A 248 -10.92 -6.23 14.23
CA ALA A 248 -11.25 -5.71 15.56
C ALA A 248 -10.59 -6.54 16.68
N LEU A 249 -10.43 -7.86 16.49
CA LEU A 249 -9.87 -8.77 17.51
C LEU A 249 -8.34 -8.88 17.52
N SER A 250 -7.65 -8.43 16.46
CA SER A 250 -6.18 -8.48 16.39
C SER A 250 -5.55 -7.68 17.54
N ARG A 251 -4.49 -8.23 18.15
CA ARG A 251 -3.68 -7.52 19.15
C ARG A 251 -2.61 -6.62 18.54
N ILE A 252 -2.47 -6.65 17.22
CA ILE A 252 -1.60 -5.75 16.45
C ILE A 252 -2.50 -4.88 15.58
N LYS A 253 -2.56 -3.59 15.87
CA LYS A 253 -3.30 -2.61 15.07
C LYS A 253 -2.37 -1.89 14.11
N SER A 254 -2.92 -1.14 13.18
CA SER A 254 -2.17 -0.38 12.19
C SER A 254 -2.25 1.11 12.45
N VAL A 255 -1.11 1.78 12.32
CA VAL A 255 -0.98 3.23 12.26
C VAL A 255 -0.22 3.57 10.98
N LEU A 256 -0.44 4.76 10.44
CA LEU A 256 0.37 5.30 9.36
C LEU A 256 1.03 6.56 9.89
N THR A 257 2.36 6.60 10.02
CA THR A 257 3.07 7.80 10.50
C THR A 257 3.45 8.75 9.36
N ALA A 258 3.79 8.19 8.19
CA ALA A 258 4.15 8.93 6.99
C ALA A 258 3.78 8.15 5.74
N LEU A 259 3.64 8.86 4.61
CA LEU A 259 3.44 8.27 3.29
C LEU A 259 4.60 8.65 2.37
N GLY A 260 5.01 7.72 1.51
CA GLY A 260 6.02 7.93 0.49
C GLY A 260 7.44 7.60 0.93
N CYS A 261 8.29 7.36 -0.07
CA CYS A 261 9.66 6.93 0.13
C CYS A 261 10.58 7.62 -0.90
N ARG A 262 11.77 8.05 -0.47
CA ARG A 262 12.76 8.70 -1.37
C ARG A 262 13.60 7.73 -2.19
N TYR A 263 13.48 6.43 -1.93
CA TYR A 263 14.30 5.40 -2.56
C TYR A 263 13.61 4.85 -3.81
N ALA A 264 14.40 4.51 -4.83
CA ALA A 264 13.92 3.99 -6.11
C ALA A 264 14.30 2.51 -6.29
N CYS A 265 13.96 1.69 -5.29
CA CYS A 265 14.16 0.24 -5.37
C CYS A 265 13.40 -0.32 -6.58
N THR A 266 14.06 -1.14 -7.41
CA THR A 266 13.49 -1.61 -8.69
C THR A 266 12.29 -2.54 -8.54
N TYR A 267 12.17 -3.21 -7.41
CA TYR A 267 11.08 -4.12 -7.07
C TYR A 267 9.91 -3.42 -6.37
N CYS A 268 10.08 -2.15 -5.97
CA CYS A 268 9.12 -1.44 -5.14
C CYS A 268 8.24 -0.54 -5.99
N TYR A 269 6.93 -0.73 -5.86
CA TYR A 269 5.94 0.10 -6.54
C TYR A 269 6.07 1.61 -6.22
N ILE A 270 6.50 1.98 -5.01
CA ILE A 270 6.69 3.40 -4.61
C ILE A 270 7.73 4.11 -5.48
N GLY A 271 8.71 3.39 -6.05
CA GLY A 271 9.65 3.97 -7.02
C GLY A 271 8.92 4.58 -8.22
N SER A 272 7.86 3.92 -8.71
CA SER A 272 7.06 4.42 -9.82
C SER A 272 6.29 5.70 -9.44
N LEU A 273 5.91 5.88 -8.17
CA LEU A 273 5.25 7.12 -7.71
C LEU A 273 6.17 8.34 -7.80
N ILE A 274 7.49 8.17 -7.59
CA ILE A 274 8.47 9.24 -7.77
C ILE A 274 8.47 9.71 -9.23
N ASP A 275 8.48 8.77 -10.17
CA ASP A 275 8.52 9.08 -11.59
C ASP A 275 7.17 9.66 -12.07
N ASN A 276 6.04 9.14 -11.57
CA ASN A 276 4.71 9.69 -11.82
C ASN A 276 4.58 11.13 -11.31
N LEU A 277 5.11 11.42 -10.12
CA LEU A 277 5.15 12.77 -9.56
C LEU A 277 6.02 13.69 -10.43
N ARG A 278 7.21 13.24 -10.85
CA ARG A 278 8.07 14.03 -11.74
C ARG A 278 7.41 14.31 -13.09
N GLU A 279 6.79 13.30 -13.69
CA GLU A 279 6.08 13.43 -14.97
C GLU A 279 4.91 14.41 -14.87
N ALA A 280 4.09 14.30 -13.82
CA ALA A 280 2.92 15.14 -13.63
C ALA A 280 3.25 16.64 -13.50
N TYR A 281 4.45 16.97 -13.01
CA TYR A 281 4.91 18.35 -12.80
C TYR A 281 5.92 18.85 -13.86
N LYS A 282 6.34 18.01 -14.82
CA LYS A 282 7.44 18.29 -15.75
C LYS A 282 7.29 19.61 -16.52
N ASP A 283 6.09 19.86 -17.04
CA ASP A 283 5.78 21.06 -17.84
C ASP A 283 4.99 22.10 -17.03
N SER A 284 4.90 21.91 -15.70
CA SER A 284 4.23 22.84 -14.80
C SER A 284 5.22 23.88 -14.25
N SER A 285 4.76 25.10 -13.97
CA SER A 285 5.55 26.08 -13.23
C SER A 285 5.66 25.76 -11.73
N ILE A 286 5.19 24.58 -11.29
CA ILE A 286 5.09 24.18 -9.89
C ILE A 286 6.24 23.21 -9.58
N LYS A 287 7.05 23.53 -8.57
CA LYS A 287 8.06 22.59 -8.07
C LYS A 287 7.35 21.40 -7.41
N PRO A 288 7.65 20.15 -7.80
CA PRO A 288 7.04 18.99 -7.15
C PRO A 288 7.47 18.98 -5.67
N PRO A 289 6.52 18.79 -4.73
CA PRO A 289 6.84 18.71 -3.32
C PRO A 289 7.57 17.41 -2.96
N SER A 290 7.97 17.29 -1.70
CA SER A 290 8.55 16.05 -1.18
C SER A 290 7.61 14.87 -1.43
N ILE A 291 8.12 13.70 -1.80
CA ILE A 291 7.31 12.49 -1.84
C ILE A 291 6.98 11.98 -0.42
N ILE A 292 7.86 12.28 0.55
CA ILE A 292 7.65 11.92 1.95
C ILE A 292 6.70 12.94 2.58
N GLN A 293 5.62 12.43 3.15
CA GLN A 293 4.52 13.18 3.75
C GLN A 293 4.29 12.68 5.17
N ASP A 294 4.99 13.29 6.14
CA ASP A 294 4.77 13.01 7.56
C ASP A 294 3.37 13.46 7.98
N ARG A 295 2.63 12.64 8.72
CA ARG A 295 1.30 13.01 9.20
C ARG A 295 1.39 13.92 10.42
N PRO A 296 0.39 14.78 10.69
CA PRO A 296 0.38 15.56 11.92
C PRO A 296 0.44 14.66 13.17
N VAL A 297 1.33 15.01 14.11
CA VAL A 297 1.54 14.25 15.36
C VAL A 297 0.23 14.08 16.14
N GLU A 298 -0.55 15.15 16.27
CA GLU A 298 -1.84 15.13 16.97
C GLU A 298 -2.82 14.13 16.34
N THR A 299 -2.89 14.08 15.01
CA THR A 299 -3.77 13.12 14.32
C THR A 299 -3.38 11.68 14.65
N VAL A 300 -2.08 11.37 14.67
CA VAL A 300 -1.60 10.02 15.02
C VAL A 300 -1.90 9.69 16.48
N ILE A 301 -1.70 10.62 17.42
CA ILE A 301 -2.04 10.43 18.83
C ILE A 301 -3.53 10.13 19.00
N GLN A 302 -4.41 10.89 18.34
CA GLN A 302 -5.86 10.69 18.39
C GLN A 302 -6.29 9.33 17.83
N GLU A 303 -5.61 8.81 16.80
CA GLU A 303 -5.84 7.44 16.30
C GLU A 303 -5.37 6.37 17.29
N GLY A 304 -4.29 6.63 18.03
CA GLY A 304 -3.86 5.78 19.14
C GLY A 304 -4.87 5.73 20.28
N ILE A 305 -5.47 6.87 20.62
CA ILE A 305 -6.55 6.97 21.62
C ILE A 305 -7.79 6.19 21.15
N ASP A 306 -8.13 6.25 19.85
CA ASP A 306 -9.23 5.46 19.29
C ASP A 306 -8.99 3.96 19.47
N ILE A 307 -7.76 3.50 19.25
CA ILE A 307 -7.40 2.08 19.47
C ILE A 307 -7.67 1.70 20.93
N VAL A 308 -7.18 2.48 21.89
CA VAL A 308 -7.40 2.20 23.34
C VAL A 308 -8.88 2.24 23.71
N ALA A 309 -9.68 3.09 23.09
CA ALA A 309 -11.12 3.14 23.31
C ALA A 309 -11.82 1.89 22.75
N LEU A 310 -11.49 1.49 21.52
CA LEU A 310 -12.09 0.33 20.84
C LEU A 310 -11.65 -1.00 21.47
N ASP A 311 -10.44 -1.08 22.01
CA ASP A 311 -9.97 -2.22 22.82
C ASP A 311 -10.97 -2.57 23.94
N LYS A 312 -11.56 -1.54 24.60
CA LYS A 312 -12.59 -1.73 25.64
C LYS A 312 -13.91 -2.25 25.07
N VAL A 313 -14.30 -1.79 23.88
CA VAL A 313 -15.53 -2.19 23.20
C VAL A 313 -15.48 -3.66 22.80
N TYR A 314 -14.34 -4.10 22.26
CA TYR A 314 -14.16 -5.47 21.74
C TYR A 314 -13.53 -6.44 22.74
N GLY A 315 -13.24 -6.00 23.97
CA GLY A 315 -12.68 -6.85 25.02
C GLY A 315 -11.28 -7.38 24.72
N ILE A 316 -10.47 -6.61 24.00
CA ILE A 316 -9.10 -6.97 23.60
C ILE A 316 -8.08 -5.99 24.16
N LYS A 317 -6.81 -6.41 24.22
CA LYS A 317 -5.69 -5.53 24.58
C LYS A 317 -4.67 -5.55 23.46
N THR A 318 -4.60 -4.43 22.73
CA THR A 318 -3.59 -4.16 21.73
C THR A 318 -2.22 -4.15 22.39
N THR A 319 -1.29 -4.92 21.81
CA THR A 319 0.08 -5.07 22.31
C THR A 319 1.09 -4.30 21.50
N ALA A 320 0.76 -3.98 20.24
CA ALA A 320 1.61 -3.16 19.39
C ALA A 320 0.80 -2.51 18.27
N VAL A 321 1.34 -1.44 17.71
CA VAL A 321 0.90 -0.87 16.44
C VAL A 321 1.95 -1.10 15.36
N PHE A 322 1.55 -1.68 14.23
CA PHE A 322 2.38 -1.75 13.04
C PHE A 322 2.31 -0.43 12.29
N ASP A 323 3.45 0.24 12.14
CA ASP A 323 3.55 1.44 11.31
C ASP A 323 3.63 1.05 9.84
N GLN A 324 2.52 1.25 9.13
CA GLN A 324 2.38 0.97 7.69
C GLN A 324 3.06 2.02 6.80
N ALA A 325 3.84 2.95 7.36
CA ALA A 325 4.66 3.85 6.56
C ALA A 325 5.65 3.07 5.67
N ASP A 326 5.87 3.53 4.44
CA ASP A 326 6.82 2.90 3.52
C ASP A 326 8.23 2.79 4.13
N VAL A 327 8.62 3.79 4.93
CA VAL A 327 9.79 3.78 5.80
C VAL A 327 9.48 4.65 7.03
N SER A 328 9.31 4.04 8.20
CA SER A 328 8.92 4.71 9.45
C SER A 328 9.90 5.81 9.88
N LEU A 329 11.19 5.55 9.72
CA LEU A 329 12.23 6.37 10.35
C LEU A 329 12.71 7.52 9.46
N ASN A 330 11.96 7.96 8.44
CA ASN A 330 12.47 9.02 7.54
C ASN A 330 12.76 10.35 8.27
N ASN A 331 11.97 10.72 9.28
CA ASN A 331 12.09 11.99 9.99
C ASN A 331 12.16 11.81 11.51
N ILE A 332 13.36 11.88 12.09
CA ILE A 332 13.56 11.68 13.54
C ILE A 332 13.00 12.81 14.39
N LYS A 333 13.00 14.04 13.89
CA LYS A 333 12.41 15.17 14.61
C LYS A 333 10.90 14.99 14.81
N TRP A 334 10.23 14.32 13.87
CA TRP A 334 8.83 13.98 14.01
C TRP A 334 8.59 12.96 15.14
N TRP A 335 9.43 11.91 15.21
CA TRP A 335 9.38 10.93 16.31
C TRP A 335 9.67 11.57 17.67
N GLU A 336 10.60 12.53 17.75
CA GLU A 336 10.88 13.30 18.97
C GLU A 336 9.65 14.07 19.45
N GLN A 337 8.85 14.65 18.53
CA GLN A 337 7.61 15.36 18.86
C GLN A 337 6.49 14.41 19.31
N LEU A 338 6.43 13.21 18.73
CA LEU A 338 5.43 12.19 19.06
C LEU A 338 5.68 11.56 20.43
N LYS A 339 6.94 11.19 20.70
CA LYS A 339 7.30 10.20 21.72
C LYS A 339 6.64 10.43 23.08
N ASP A 340 6.87 11.60 23.69
CA ASP A 340 6.44 11.86 25.06
C ASP A 340 4.90 11.87 25.17
N GLN A 341 4.22 12.39 24.15
CA GLN A 341 2.75 12.41 24.11
C GLN A 341 2.16 11.02 23.88
N TRP A 342 2.76 10.25 22.98
CA TRP A 342 2.31 8.89 22.70
C TRP A 342 2.46 7.97 23.91
N ILE A 343 3.62 8.00 24.58
CA ILE A 343 3.83 7.20 25.80
C ILE A 343 2.82 7.58 26.88
N LYS A 344 2.59 8.88 27.09
CA LYS A 344 1.68 9.37 28.13
C LYS A 344 0.21 9.04 27.84
N ASN A 345 -0.23 9.23 26.60
CA ASN A 345 -1.66 9.20 26.26
C ASN A 345 -2.12 7.86 25.67
N VAL A 346 -1.22 7.10 25.04
CA VAL A 346 -1.55 5.87 24.30
C VAL A 346 -0.83 4.66 24.90
N GLY A 347 0.50 4.72 25.06
CA GLY A 347 1.30 3.68 25.72
C GLY A 347 1.41 2.34 24.96
N ILE A 348 1.06 2.30 23.67
CA ILE A 348 1.15 1.09 22.84
C ILE A 348 2.44 1.15 22.00
N PRO A 349 3.35 0.16 22.07
CA PRO A 349 4.62 0.23 21.35
C PRO A 349 4.47 0.05 19.83
N PHE A 350 5.36 0.65 19.04
CA PHE A 350 5.38 0.53 17.58
C PHE A 350 6.24 -0.65 17.10
N TYR A 351 5.77 -1.35 16.07
CA TYR A 351 6.62 -2.09 15.14
C TYR A 351 6.93 -1.20 13.94
N VAL A 352 8.20 -0.85 13.76
CA VAL A 352 8.65 0.12 12.74
C VAL A 352 9.41 -0.57 11.61
N GLN A 353 9.44 0.10 10.45
CA GLN A 353 10.14 -0.37 9.26
C GLN A 353 11.33 0.53 8.93
N ALA A 354 12.48 -0.08 8.65
CA ALA A 354 13.72 0.65 8.41
C ALA A 354 14.63 -0.03 7.38
N ARG A 355 15.53 0.75 6.78
CA ARG A 355 16.63 0.24 5.96
C ARG A 355 17.90 0.10 6.80
N PRO A 356 18.80 -0.84 6.48
CA PRO A 356 20.07 -1.00 7.20
C PRO A 356 20.86 0.31 7.32
N ALA A 357 20.96 1.09 6.25
CA ALA A 357 21.68 2.37 6.25
C ALA A 357 21.14 3.42 7.25
N MET A 358 19.90 3.27 7.73
CA MET A 358 19.30 4.17 8.73
C MET A 358 19.69 3.79 10.17
N LEU A 359 20.14 2.56 10.36
CA LEU A 359 20.41 1.92 11.65
C LEU A 359 21.91 1.69 11.86
N ALA A 360 22.71 1.73 10.80
CA ALA A 360 24.16 1.65 10.85
C ALA A 360 24.83 2.95 11.34
N GLY A 361 26.05 2.80 11.86
CA GLY A 361 26.93 3.85 12.33
C GLY A 361 26.41 4.59 13.56
N LYS A 362 27.18 5.59 14.00
CA LYS A 362 26.87 6.38 15.19
C LYS A 362 25.46 6.99 15.18
N LYS A 363 25.04 7.59 14.04
CA LYS A 363 23.70 8.19 13.91
C LYS A 363 22.58 7.16 13.93
N GLY A 364 22.84 5.95 13.42
CA GLY A 364 21.89 4.85 13.51
C GLY A 364 21.72 4.39 14.95
N LYS A 365 22.82 4.27 15.69
CA LYS A 365 22.81 3.97 17.12
C LYS A 365 22.05 5.02 17.94
N GLU A 366 22.33 6.32 17.74
CA GLU A 366 21.61 7.42 18.41
C GLU A 366 20.08 7.36 18.15
N ARG A 367 19.70 7.05 16.91
CA ARG A 367 18.30 6.88 16.52
C ARG A 367 17.65 5.69 17.23
N ILE A 368 18.35 4.57 17.28
CA ILE A 368 17.90 3.35 17.95
C ILE A 368 17.71 3.60 19.45
N ASP A 369 18.66 4.27 20.10
CA ASP A 369 18.58 4.61 21.52
C ASP A 369 17.41 5.55 21.83
N MET A 370 17.12 6.51 20.94
CA MET A 370 15.92 7.37 21.05
C MET A 370 14.62 6.56 20.99
N LEU A 371 14.53 5.61 20.05
CA LEU A 371 13.33 4.78 19.87
C LEU A 371 13.15 3.75 20.99
N ALA A 372 14.23 3.24 21.56
CA ALA A 372 14.18 2.26 22.64
C ALA A 372 13.67 2.86 23.96
N LYS A 373 13.88 4.16 24.13
CA LYS A 373 13.57 4.88 25.36
C LYS A 373 12.08 4.70 25.72
N ASP A 374 11.85 4.34 26.98
CA ASP A 374 10.52 4.17 27.58
C ASP A 374 9.63 3.14 26.86
N GLY A 375 10.23 2.24 26.06
CA GLY A 375 9.51 1.18 25.36
C GLY A 375 8.67 1.66 24.17
N LEU A 376 9.02 2.78 23.53
CA LEU A 376 8.26 3.31 22.38
C LEU A 376 8.13 2.30 21.23
N ILE A 377 9.14 1.45 21.01
CA ILE A 377 9.11 0.42 19.96
C ILE A 377 9.15 -1.00 20.54
N ALA A 378 8.37 -1.91 19.95
CA ALA A 378 8.32 -3.34 20.26
C ALA A 378 9.25 -4.16 19.35
N GLY A 379 9.63 -3.61 18.19
CA GLY A 379 10.54 -4.27 17.27
C GLY A 379 10.76 -3.49 15.98
N ILE A 380 11.77 -3.92 15.23
CA ILE A 380 12.17 -3.30 13.96
C ILE A 380 12.11 -4.35 12.86
N SER A 381 11.42 -4.05 11.78
CA SER A 381 11.55 -4.78 10.52
C SER A 381 12.60 -4.10 9.64
N MET A 382 13.66 -4.82 9.31
CA MET A 382 14.80 -4.33 8.54
C MET A 382 14.89 -5.03 7.17
N ALA A 383 14.70 -4.25 6.11
CA ALA A 383 14.70 -4.72 4.74
C ALA A 383 16.14 -4.85 4.17
N ILE A 384 16.69 -6.07 4.18
CA ILE A 384 18.01 -6.43 3.61
C ILE A 384 17.86 -6.80 2.12
N GLU A 385 16.83 -7.59 1.81
CA GLU A 385 16.38 -8.04 0.48
C GLU A 385 17.31 -9.03 -0.23
N SER A 386 18.63 -8.83 -0.15
CA SER A 386 19.63 -9.68 -0.79
C SER A 386 20.96 -9.62 -0.04
N GLY A 387 21.65 -10.76 0.08
CA GLY A 387 22.97 -10.86 0.72
C GLY A 387 24.13 -10.48 -0.20
N ASP A 388 23.90 -10.43 -1.51
CA ASP A 388 24.92 -10.14 -2.50
C ASP A 388 24.97 -8.64 -2.86
N PRO A 389 26.09 -7.93 -2.61
CA PRO A 389 26.23 -6.52 -2.95
C PRO A 389 26.04 -6.19 -4.44
N LYS A 390 26.37 -7.12 -5.34
CA LYS A 390 26.22 -6.95 -6.80
C LYS A 390 24.75 -7.07 -7.18
N VAL A 391 24.02 -8.05 -6.64
CA VAL A 391 22.57 -8.19 -6.86
C VAL A 391 21.84 -6.97 -6.29
N ARG A 392 22.16 -6.56 -5.05
CA ARG A 392 21.60 -5.34 -4.46
C ARG A 392 21.81 -4.12 -5.36
N LYS A 393 23.03 -3.87 -5.82
CA LYS A 393 23.36 -2.68 -6.62
C LYS A 393 22.77 -2.73 -8.03
N LEU A 394 22.99 -3.81 -8.75
CA LEU A 394 22.72 -3.91 -10.19
C LEU A 394 21.25 -4.25 -10.48
N LEU A 395 20.64 -5.09 -9.62
CA LEU A 395 19.28 -5.57 -9.82
C LEU A 395 18.25 -4.84 -8.96
N LEU A 396 18.54 -4.62 -7.67
CA LEU A 396 17.58 -4.04 -6.71
C LEU A 396 17.68 -2.51 -6.56
N ASN A 397 18.72 -1.89 -7.14
CA ASN A 397 19.09 -0.48 -6.96
C ASN A 397 19.24 -0.08 -5.47
N ARG A 398 19.98 -0.93 -4.74
CA ARG A 398 20.34 -0.79 -3.32
C ARG A 398 21.85 -0.72 -3.19
N HIS A 399 22.36 0.19 -2.36
CA HIS A 399 23.81 0.52 -2.34
C HIS A 399 24.49 0.22 -1.01
N GLU A 400 23.77 -0.37 -0.06
CA GLU A 400 24.31 -0.78 1.23
C GLU A 400 25.32 -1.94 1.06
N SER A 401 26.50 -1.83 1.70
CA SER A 401 27.48 -2.93 1.80
C SER A 401 27.07 -3.96 2.85
N ASN A 402 27.68 -5.15 2.83
CA ASN A 402 27.46 -6.15 3.88
C ASN A 402 27.90 -5.63 5.25
N SER A 403 29.00 -4.87 5.33
CA SER A 403 29.45 -4.24 6.58
C SER A 403 28.43 -3.27 7.17
N VAL A 404 27.75 -2.48 6.34
CA VAL A 404 26.66 -1.60 6.79
C VAL A 404 25.49 -2.41 7.33
N ILE A 405 25.18 -3.55 6.72
CA ILE A 405 24.10 -4.43 7.18
C ILE A 405 24.47 -5.07 8.53
N SER A 406 25.66 -5.65 8.65
CA SER A 406 26.12 -6.26 9.91
C SER A 406 26.19 -5.23 11.04
N ASP A 407 26.68 -4.02 10.77
CA ASP A 407 26.72 -2.92 11.74
C ASP A 407 25.32 -2.47 12.17
N ALA A 408 24.37 -2.38 11.22
CA ALA A 408 22.98 -2.09 11.53
C ALA A 408 22.35 -3.16 12.45
N ILE A 409 22.59 -4.45 12.19
CA ILE A 409 22.12 -5.53 13.04
C ILE A 409 22.72 -5.37 14.44
N ASN A 410 24.04 -5.27 14.55
CA ASN A 410 24.73 -5.12 15.84
C ASN A 410 24.23 -3.91 16.65
N ASN A 411 23.97 -2.78 16.00
CA ASN A 411 23.42 -1.60 16.67
C ASN A 411 22.03 -1.87 17.25
N VAL A 412 21.13 -2.54 16.52
CA VAL A 412 19.81 -2.90 17.04
C VAL A 412 19.94 -3.90 18.20
N LYS A 413 20.81 -4.89 18.06
CA LYS A 413 20.99 -5.95 19.06
C LYS A 413 21.65 -5.47 20.35
N SER A 414 22.50 -4.45 20.28
CA SER A 414 23.14 -3.83 21.46
C SER A 414 22.17 -3.30 22.52
N ILE A 415 20.88 -3.15 22.20
CA ILE A 415 19.83 -2.70 23.13
C ILE A 415 18.65 -3.68 23.24
N ASN A 416 18.83 -4.92 22.78
CA ASN A 416 17.88 -6.02 22.96
C ASN A 416 16.47 -5.76 22.39
N ILE A 417 16.39 -5.10 21.23
CA ILE A 417 15.14 -4.94 20.48
C ILE A 417 14.95 -6.14 19.54
N PRO A 418 13.74 -6.75 19.49
CA PRO A 418 13.41 -7.76 18.49
C PRO A 418 13.60 -7.24 17.07
N LEU A 419 14.41 -7.96 16.29
CA LEU A 419 14.71 -7.64 14.90
C LEU A 419 14.08 -8.66 13.97
N ARG A 420 13.22 -8.18 13.07
CA ARG A 420 12.78 -8.95 11.91
C ARG A 420 13.60 -8.54 10.70
N THR A 421 14.46 -9.42 10.18
CA THR A 421 15.12 -9.16 8.89
C THR A 421 14.20 -9.58 7.75
N GLN A 422 14.32 -8.93 6.59
CA GLN A 422 13.53 -9.27 5.41
C GLN A 422 14.45 -9.54 4.22
N SER A 423 14.15 -10.61 3.49
CA SER A 423 14.85 -11.02 2.27
C SER A 423 13.86 -11.39 1.16
N ILE A 424 14.28 -11.21 -0.10
CA ILE A 424 13.52 -11.65 -1.27
C ILE A 424 14.16 -12.94 -1.77
N VAL A 425 13.38 -14.01 -1.83
CA VAL A 425 13.82 -15.34 -2.28
C VAL A 425 13.40 -15.55 -3.73
N GLY A 426 14.26 -16.16 -4.53
CA GLY A 426 13.95 -16.44 -5.93
C GLY A 426 14.02 -15.19 -6.82
N LEU A 427 14.98 -14.30 -6.56
CA LEU A 427 15.26 -13.18 -7.46
C LEU A 427 15.67 -13.68 -8.87
N PRO A 428 15.40 -12.92 -9.95
CA PRO A 428 15.70 -13.30 -11.33
C PRO A 428 17.19 -13.16 -11.65
N VAL A 429 18.02 -13.99 -11.01
CA VAL A 429 19.48 -13.92 -11.03
C VAL A 429 20.15 -14.91 -11.99
N LEU A 430 19.36 -15.70 -12.70
CA LEU A 430 19.81 -16.56 -13.80
C LEU A 430 20.15 -15.72 -15.03
N ARG A 431 20.91 -16.29 -15.97
CA ARG A 431 21.09 -15.69 -17.30
C ARG A 431 19.71 -15.58 -18.00
N PRO A 432 19.36 -14.42 -18.60
CA PRO A 432 18.10 -14.24 -19.30
C PRO A 432 17.85 -15.31 -20.37
N LEU A 433 16.62 -15.82 -20.44
CA LEU A 433 16.20 -16.75 -21.50
C LEU A 433 15.98 -16.03 -22.83
N GLN A 434 15.79 -14.71 -22.78
CA GLN A 434 15.60 -13.84 -23.93
C GLN A 434 16.58 -12.68 -23.88
N MET A 435 16.98 -12.18 -25.05
CA MET A 435 17.82 -11.00 -25.14
C MET A 435 17.05 -9.77 -24.62
N VAL A 436 17.42 -9.30 -23.45
CA VAL A 436 16.84 -8.09 -22.87
C VAL A 436 17.37 -6.89 -23.63
N ASN A 437 16.50 -6.17 -24.34
CA ASN A 437 16.89 -4.94 -25.01
C ASN A 437 17.30 -3.90 -23.97
N PRO A 438 18.54 -3.35 -24.01
CA PRO A 438 19.02 -2.34 -23.06
C PRO A 438 18.18 -1.05 -23.04
N VAL A 439 17.42 -0.78 -24.11
CA VAL A 439 16.45 0.32 -24.18
C VAL A 439 15.21 0.03 -23.32
N LYS A 440 14.82 -1.25 -23.19
CA LYS A 440 13.62 -1.69 -22.44
C LYS A 440 13.89 -1.93 -20.96
N SER A 441 15.09 -2.37 -20.58
CA SER A 441 15.51 -2.45 -19.19
C SER A 441 16.94 -1.96 -19.04
N ARG A 442 17.15 -1.03 -18.10
CA ARG A 442 18.47 -0.56 -17.70
C ARG A 442 19.13 -1.47 -16.66
N PHE A 443 18.40 -2.48 -16.18
CA PHE A 443 18.83 -3.38 -15.11
C PHE A 443 19.25 -4.72 -15.71
N SER A 444 20.42 -5.18 -15.29
CA SER A 444 20.97 -6.50 -15.60
C SER A 444 22.00 -6.84 -14.53
N LEU A 445 22.40 -8.10 -14.43
CA LEU A 445 23.55 -8.49 -13.60
C LEU A 445 24.87 -8.36 -14.36
N ILE A 446 24.96 -7.37 -15.25
CA ILE A 446 26.19 -7.03 -15.97
C ILE A 446 26.74 -5.73 -15.39
N GLY A 447 28.00 -5.77 -14.95
CA GLY A 447 28.68 -4.58 -14.45
C GLY A 447 29.02 -3.58 -15.56
N HIS A 448 29.39 -2.35 -15.17
CA HIS A 448 29.88 -1.34 -16.13
C HIS A 448 31.17 -1.77 -16.85
N ASP A 449 31.89 -2.74 -16.28
CA ASP A 449 33.06 -3.40 -16.84
C ASP A 449 32.71 -4.53 -17.84
N GLY A 450 31.42 -4.79 -18.08
CA GLY A 450 30.95 -5.89 -18.92
C GLY A 450 30.97 -7.25 -18.24
N LYS A 451 31.38 -7.33 -16.96
CA LYS A 451 31.43 -8.60 -16.23
C LYS A 451 30.03 -9.05 -15.85
N GLU A 452 29.73 -10.32 -16.10
CA GLU A 452 28.49 -10.98 -15.68
C GLU A 452 28.55 -11.47 -14.22
N TYR A 453 27.44 -11.30 -13.50
CA TYR A 453 27.24 -11.73 -12.12
C TYR A 453 26.00 -12.62 -11.97
N TYR A 454 25.62 -13.32 -13.04
CA TYR A 454 24.54 -14.30 -13.03
C TYR A 454 24.94 -15.54 -12.21
N TYR A 455 23.93 -16.19 -11.64
CA TYR A 455 24.07 -17.46 -10.96
C TYR A 455 23.68 -18.60 -11.89
N ASP A 456 24.38 -19.73 -11.75
CA ASP A 456 23.92 -20.99 -12.35
C ASP A 456 22.86 -21.66 -11.45
N ASP A 457 22.99 -21.52 -10.12
CA ASP A 457 21.96 -21.91 -9.15
C ASP A 457 21.48 -20.70 -8.32
N PRO A 458 20.22 -20.24 -8.50
CA PRO A 458 19.69 -19.05 -7.83
C PRO A 458 19.59 -19.21 -6.31
N ILE A 459 19.65 -20.43 -5.76
CA ILE A 459 19.57 -20.61 -4.29
C ILE A 459 20.80 -20.05 -3.58
N GLN A 460 21.93 -19.99 -4.26
CA GLN A 460 23.17 -19.46 -3.71
C GLN A 460 23.05 -17.97 -3.38
N GLU A 461 22.20 -17.22 -4.10
CA GLU A 461 21.91 -15.82 -3.78
C GLU A 461 21.11 -15.70 -2.48
N SER A 462 20.03 -16.50 -2.34
CA SER A 462 19.22 -16.56 -1.13
C SER A 462 20.05 -16.97 0.10
N LEU A 463 20.96 -17.96 -0.07
CA LEU A 463 21.86 -18.44 0.98
C LEU A 463 22.82 -17.36 1.47
N LYS A 464 23.38 -16.53 0.58
CA LYS A 464 24.23 -15.39 0.98
C LYS A 464 23.52 -14.43 1.92
N CYS A 465 22.20 -14.22 1.75
CA CYS A 465 21.43 -13.37 2.64
C CYS A 465 21.27 -14.01 4.03
N LEU A 466 21.00 -15.31 4.07
CA LEU A 466 20.92 -16.08 5.31
C LEU A 466 22.26 -16.06 6.05
N GLU A 467 23.37 -16.37 5.36
CA GLU A 467 24.73 -16.34 5.91
C GLU A 467 25.08 -14.97 6.50
N LEU A 468 24.75 -13.89 5.78
CA LEU A 468 24.99 -12.53 6.27
C LEU A 468 24.26 -12.26 7.59
N VAL A 469 23.01 -12.71 7.73
CA VAL A 469 22.25 -12.56 8.98
C VAL A 469 22.78 -13.50 10.06
N CYS A 470 23.12 -14.74 9.74
CA CYS A 470 23.65 -15.70 10.72
C CYS A 470 25.05 -15.32 11.23
N SER A 471 25.84 -14.60 10.43
CA SER A 471 27.14 -14.08 10.87
C SER A 471 27.07 -12.91 11.87
N SER A 472 25.86 -12.50 12.26
CA SER A 472 25.60 -11.39 13.18
C SER A 472 24.97 -11.86 14.50
N ASP A 473 24.80 -10.95 15.47
CA ASP A 473 24.24 -11.24 16.80
C ASP A 473 22.72 -11.49 16.80
N PHE A 474 22.26 -12.39 15.92
CA PHE A 474 20.84 -12.65 15.69
C PHE A 474 20.30 -13.69 16.68
N GLY A 475 19.44 -13.22 17.57
CA GLY A 475 18.97 -13.92 18.77
C GLY A 475 17.77 -14.83 18.54
N LYS A 476 17.23 -15.36 19.65
CA LYS A 476 16.04 -16.25 19.64
C LYS A 476 14.72 -15.48 19.46
N GLU A 477 14.73 -14.21 19.83
CA GLU A 477 13.62 -13.26 19.75
C GLU A 477 13.52 -12.57 18.38
N ASP A 478 14.53 -12.76 17.53
CA ASP A 478 14.56 -12.22 16.18
C ASP A 478 13.85 -13.14 15.19
N TYR A 479 13.55 -12.62 14.00
CA TYR A 479 12.81 -13.38 13.00
C TYR A 479 13.35 -13.12 11.59
N TYR A 480 13.86 -14.16 10.94
CA TYR A 480 14.32 -14.09 9.56
C TYR A 480 13.10 -14.30 8.69
N TRP A 481 12.51 -13.18 8.27
CA TRP A 481 11.40 -13.23 7.35
C TRP A 481 11.90 -13.18 5.92
N ASN A 482 11.21 -13.91 5.06
CA ASN A 482 11.42 -13.84 3.64
C ASN A 482 10.08 -13.89 2.90
N ALA A 483 10.10 -13.45 1.65
CA ALA A 483 9.01 -13.68 0.72
C ALA A 483 9.58 -14.15 -0.62
N LEU A 484 8.85 -15.07 -1.27
CA LEU A 484 9.12 -15.40 -2.65
C LEU A 484 8.89 -14.17 -3.52
N TYR A 485 9.82 -13.92 -4.43
CA TYR A 485 9.71 -12.84 -5.40
C TYR A 485 8.48 -13.05 -6.28
N SER A 486 7.59 -12.06 -6.25
CA SER A 486 6.43 -11.98 -7.14
C SER A 486 6.64 -10.79 -8.08
N PRO A 487 6.85 -11.02 -9.39
CA PRO A 487 7.08 -9.94 -10.33
C PRO A 487 5.87 -9.04 -10.42
N PHE A 488 6.02 -7.79 -9.97
CA PHE A 488 4.97 -6.79 -10.04
C PHE A 488 5.09 -5.98 -11.35
N PRO A 489 4.11 -6.08 -12.25
CA PRO A 489 4.13 -5.33 -13.51
C PRO A 489 4.18 -3.81 -13.30
N GLY A 490 4.97 -3.11 -14.11
CA GLY A 490 5.17 -1.66 -13.97
C GLY A 490 6.19 -1.26 -12.89
N THR A 491 6.80 -2.23 -12.20
CA THR A 491 8.06 -1.99 -11.48
C THR A 491 9.24 -2.32 -12.41
N PRO A 492 10.37 -1.60 -12.30
CA PRO A 492 11.51 -1.88 -13.16
C PRO A 492 12.03 -3.33 -13.11
N LEU A 493 11.97 -3.99 -11.94
CA LEU A 493 12.36 -5.39 -11.81
C LEU A 493 11.31 -6.34 -12.40
N GLY A 494 10.01 -6.03 -12.23
CA GLY A 494 8.94 -6.80 -12.86
C GLY A 494 9.04 -6.76 -14.38
N ASP A 495 9.21 -5.57 -14.96
CA ASP A 495 9.35 -5.37 -16.40
C ASP A 495 10.60 -6.07 -16.95
N TYR A 496 11.73 -6.02 -16.22
CA TYR A 496 12.93 -6.81 -16.54
C TYR A 496 12.65 -8.30 -16.55
N THR A 497 11.94 -8.80 -15.53
CA THR A 497 11.64 -10.24 -15.38
C THR A 497 10.83 -10.76 -16.57
N ILE A 498 9.85 -9.99 -17.02
CA ILE A 498 9.06 -10.29 -18.23
C ILE A 498 9.95 -10.25 -19.47
N ALA A 499 10.73 -9.17 -19.64
CA ALA A 499 11.62 -9.00 -20.79
C ALA A 499 12.73 -10.06 -20.88
N ALA A 500 13.17 -10.60 -19.75
CA ALA A 500 14.16 -11.67 -19.66
C ALA A 500 13.58 -13.06 -19.95
N GLY A 501 12.25 -13.16 -20.14
CA GLY A 501 11.54 -14.42 -20.39
C GLY A 501 11.31 -15.25 -19.12
N PHE A 502 11.40 -14.64 -17.94
CA PHE A 502 11.24 -15.34 -16.66
C PHE A 502 9.79 -15.34 -16.13
N ALA A 503 8.93 -14.46 -16.63
CA ALA A 503 7.51 -14.40 -16.31
C ALA A 503 6.68 -14.03 -17.55
N ASP A 504 5.37 -14.27 -17.51
CA ASP A 504 4.43 -13.70 -18.48
C ASP A 504 3.98 -12.29 -18.07
N ASP A 505 3.17 -11.66 -18.92
CA ASP A 505 2.58 -10.34 -18.70
C ASP A 505 1.34 -10.38 -17.78
N ASN A 506 0.83 -11.56 -17.43
CA ASN A 506 -0.34 -11.76 -16.57
C ASN A 506 0.02 -12.13 -15.12
N THR A 507 1.06 -11.52 -14.56
CA THR A 507 1.48 -11.81 -13.17
C THR A 507 0.60 -11.15 -12.12
N ASP A 508 -0.28 -10.21 -12.50
CA ASP A 508 -1.12 -9.45 -11.59
C ASP A 508 -2.14 -10.35 -10.87
N ASP A 509 -2.77 -11.30 -11.57
CA ASP A 509 -3.72 -12.30 -11.02
C ASP A 509 -3.14 -13.11 -9.85
N ARG A 510 -1.81 -13.17 -9.71
CA ARG A 510 -1.09 -13.96 -8.69
C ARG A 510 -0.29 -13.11 -7.71
N ALA A 511 -0.27 -11.78 -7.87
CA ALA A 511 0.66 -10.91 -7.17
C ALA A 511 0.38 -10.72 -5.66
N TYR A 512 -0.90 -10.77 -5.22
CA TYR A 512 -1.24 -10.56 -3.80
C TYR A 512 -0.98 -11.77 -2.92
N GLN A 513 -1.04 -12.96 -3.51
CA GLN A 513 -0.92 -14.16 -2.73
C GLN A 513 0.56 -14.22 -2.35
N PHE A 514 0.86 -14.10 -1.05
CA PHE A 514 2.13 -14.55 -0.48
C PHE A 514 2.25 -16.04 -0.83
N ALA A 515 2.61 -16.30 -2.09
CA ALA A 515 2.31 -17.53 -2.74
C ALA A 515 3.20 -18.58 -2.09
N SER A 516 2.62 -19.75 -1.83
CA SER A 516 3.40 -20.93 -1.47
C SER A 516 4.22 -21.47 -2.65
N ASP A 517 4.14 -20.82 -3.81
CA ASP A 517 4.77 -21.21 -5.07
C ASP A 517 5.37 -19.99 -5.79
N SER A 518 6.34 -20.21 -6.67
CA SER A 518 6.97 -19.14 -7.45
C SER A 518 6.14 -18.81 -8.70
N GLY A 519 5.88 -17.52 -8.93
CA GLY A 519 5.31 -17.05 -10.19
C GLY A 519 6.29 -17.06 -11.38
N LEU A 520 7.56 -17.43 -11.16
CA LEU A 520 8.61 -17.43 -12.17
C LEU A 520 8.67 -18.74 -12.96
N LYS A 521 8.77 -18.63 -14.28
CA LYS A 521 8.94 -19.75 -15.22
C LYS A 521 10.38 -20.21 -15.38
N CYS A 522 11.35 -19.41 -14.91
CA CYS A 522 12.77 -19.74 -15.02
C CYS A 522 13.23 -20.80 -14.01
N PHE A 523 12.47 -21.04 -12.95
CA PHE A 523 12.77 -22.08 -11.98
C PHE A 523 11.95 -23.33 -12.31
N THR A 524 12.62 -24.44 -12.57
CA THR A 524 11.97 -25.72 -12.89
C THR A 524 12.54 -26.85 -12.05
N GLY A 525 11.79 -27.96 -11.94
CA GLY A 525 12.26 -29.19 -11.29
C GLY A 525 12.78 -28.97 -9.87
N ILE A 526 14.03 -29.36 -9.64
CA ILE A 526 14.67 -29.30 -8.32
C ILE A 526 14.94 -27.85 -7.87
N THR A 527 15.26 -26.94 -8.79
CA THR A 527 15.55 -25.53 -8.48
C THR A 527 14.35 -24.84 -7.85
N LEU A 528 13.16 -25.01 -8.43
CA LEU A 528 11.92 -24.44 -7.87
C LEU A 528 11.63 -24.99 -6.46
N LYS A 529 11.73 -26.32 -6.29
CA LYS A 529 11.50 -26.97 -4.99
C LYS A 529 12.45 -26.46 -3.92
N ARG A 530 13.72 -26.22 -4.25
CA ARG A 530 14.71 -25.65 -3.31
C ARG A 530 14.36 -24.23 -2.89
N GLN A 531 13.91 -23.36 -3.81
CA GLN A 531 13.49 -21.99 -3.47
C GLN A 531 12.28 -21.99 -2.52
N ILE A 532 11.27 -22.81 -2.79
CA ILE A 532 10.07 -22.94 -1.95
C ILE A 532 10.43 -23.54 -0.58
N ALA A 533 11.24 -24.60 -0.55
CA ALA A 533 11.69 -25.19 0.69
C ALA A 533 12.47 -24.17 1.53
N PHE A 534 13.36 -23.39 0.91
CA PHE A 534 14.08 -22.33 1.59
C PHE A 534 13.14 -21.25 2.12
N SER A 535 12.17 -20.76 1.34
CA SER A 535 11.25 -19.72 1.80
C SER A 535 10.45 -20.15 3.04
N GLN A 536 10.14 -21.45 3.14
CA GLN A 536 9.40 -22.02 4.27
C GLN A 536 10.28 -22.34 5.49
N THR A 537 11.58 -22.60 5.29
CA THR A 537 12.45 -23.14 6.35
C THR A 537 13.58 -22.21 6.79
N SER A 538 13.90 -21.15 6.04
CA SER A 538 15.09 -20.33 6.30
C SER A 538 15.11 -19.71 7.70
N ASN A 539 13.96 -19.38 8.28
CA ASN A 539 13.89 -18.89 9.66
C ASN A 539 14.39 -19.91 10.68
N PHE A 540 14.03 -21.19 10.51
CA PHE A 540 14.53 -22.25 11.37
C PHE A 540 16.05 -22.35 11.28
N PHE A 541 16.61 -22.31 10.07
CA PHE A 541 18.05 -22.37 9.85
C PHE A 541 18.79 -21.13 10.36
N ALA A 542 18.17 -19.95 10.35
CA ALA A 542 18.74 -18.74 10.94
C ALA A 542 19.06 -18.93 12.44
N HIS A 543 18.16 -19.58 13.18
CA HIS A 543 18.40 -19.88 14.60
C HIS A 543 19.27 -21.11 14.85
N PHE A 544 19.39 -22.03 13.89
CA PHE A 544 20.24 -23.20 14.02
C PHE A 544 21.72 -22.84 13.85
N ASN A 545 22.05 -22.04 12.83
CA ASN A 545 23.43 -21.65 12.52
C ASN A 545 24.01 -20.71 13.58
N ASN A 546 23.20 -19.87 14.22
CA ASN A 546 23.67 -18.98 15.30
C ASN A 546 24.01 -19.70 16.60
N ARG A 547 23.64 -20.97 16.75
CA ARG A 547 23.88 -21.74 17.98
C ARG A 547 25.19 -22.51 17.98
N LYS A 548 25.99 -22.50 16.91
CA LYS A 548 27.10 -23.44 16.77
C LYS A 548 28.25 -22.90 15.90
N GLY A 549 29.41 -22.68 16.53
CA GLY A 549 30.70 -22.77 15.86
C GLY A 549 30.93 -24.21 15.39
N PHE A 550 30.46 -24.51 14.18
CA PHE A 550 30.73 -25.76 13.48
C PHE A 550 31.78 -25.52 12.40
N ASP A 551 32.71 -26.46 12.36
CA ASP A 551 33.84 -26.58 11.45
C ASP A 551 33.43 -26.46 9.97
N ASP A 552 34.25 -25.80 9.16
CA ASP A 552 34.02 -25.33 7.76
C ASP A 552 33.85 -26.47 6.71
N SER A 553 33.44 -27.68 7.10
CA SER A 553 33.51 -28.87 6.23
C SER A 553 32.19 -29.52 5.82
N VAL A 554 31.02 -29.00 6.22
CA VAL A 554 29.73 -29.53 5.73
C VAL A 554 28.73 -28.40 5.44
N SER A 555 28.59 -28.06 4.16
CA SER A 555 27.43 -27.32 3.66
C SER A 555 26.17 -28.17 3.87
N LEU A 556 25.29 -27.77 4.78
CA LEU A 556 23.99 -28.43 5.00
C LEU A 556 23.01 -28.33 3.80
N TRP A 557 23.44 -27.68 2.71
CA TRP A 557 22.63 -27.35 1.54
C TRP A 557 23.12 -27.97 0.22
N GLU A 558 24.19 -28.78 0.28
CA GLU A 558 24.56 -29.77 -0.75
C GLU A 558 23.73 -31.06 -0.56
#